data_AF-A0A846XXQ1-F1
#
_entry.id   AF-A0A846XXQ1-F1
#
_cell.length_a   1.000
_cell.length_b   1.000
_cell.length_c   1.000
_cell.angle_alpha   90.00
_cell.angle_beta   90.00
_cell.angle_gamma   90.00
#
_symmetry.space_group_name_H-M   'P 1'
#
loop_
_entity.id
_entity.type
_entity.pdbx_description
1 polymer ?
#
loop_
_entity_poly.entity_id
_entity_poly.type
_entity_poly.pdbx_seq_one_letter_code
_entity_poly.pdbx_strand_id
1 'polypeptide(L)'
;MSTGSDRVLDDPTDAQLHSLLTEIDYREPHLVLERTGSSGSAHYLRVRMDQRIDPNDGRGYIVEYGGGPGMQFRASVRDNARWGTPHSPALDTVATTVRDWAFQRYGWHDTMMWERVGAER
;
A
#
# COMPACT_ATOMS: atom_id res chain seq x y z
N MET A 1 -5.56 13.87 19.48
CA MET A 1 -5.36 12.42 19.65
C MET A 1 -5.14 11.84 18.26
N SER A 2 -3.89 11.66 17.86
CA SER A 2 -3.51 11.01 16.60
C SER A 2 -2.59 9.85 16.96
N THR A 3 -3.12 8.64 16.90
CA THR A 3 -2.33 7.41 17.04
C THR A 3 -2.73 6.51 15.87
N GLY A 4 -2.48 6.99 14.65
CA GLY A 4 -2.08 6.10 13.57
C GLY A 4 -0.57 6.12 13.61
N SER A 5 0.07 4.99 13.86
CA SER A 5 1.53 4.89 13.87
C SER A 5 2.04 5.17 12.46
N ASP A 6 2.27 6.44 12.14
CA ASP A 6 2.90 6.86 10.89
C ASP A 6 4.36 6.42 10.93
N ARG A 7 4.56 5.14 10.60
CA ARG A 7 5.87 4.50 10.66
C ARG A 7 6.57 4.78 9.35
N VAL A 8 7.26 5.92 9.29
CA VAL A 8 8.21 6.22 8.21
C VAL A 8 9.35 5.21 8.28
N LEU A 9 9.48 4.37 7.25
CA LEU A 9 10.51 3.36 7.14
C LEU A 9 11.55 3.80 6.12
N ASP A 10 12.77 4.02 6.58
CA ASP A 10 13.92 4.27 5.73
C ASP A 10 14.56 2.91 5.36
N ASP A 11 14.52 2.56 4.07
CA ASP A 11 15.11 1.34 3.48
C ASP A 11 14.74 0.00 4.17
N PRO A 12 13.43 -0.35 4.33
CA PRO A 12 13.03 -1.58 5.02
C PRO A 12 13.36 -2.85 4.22
N THR A 13 13.89 -3.88 4.88
CA THR A 13 14.13 -5.19 4.24
C THR A 13 12.82 -5.87 3.81
N ASP A 14 12.88 -6.76 2.81
CA ASP A 14 11.73 -7.55 2.31
C ASP A 14 10.93 -8.23 3.43
N ALA A 15 11.63 -8.82 4.41
CA ALA A 15 11.00 -9.49 5.54
C ALA A 15 10.30 -8.50 6.49
N GLN A 16 10.89 -7.32 6.73
CA GLN A 16 10.27 -6.29 7.54
C GLN A 16 9.02 -5.74 6.87
N LEU A 17 9.04 -5.52 5.56
CA LEU A 17 7.90 -5.04 4.81
C LEU A 17 6.75 -6.05 4.82
N HIS A 18 7.06 -7.33 4.59
CA HIS A 18 6.06 -8.39 4.66
C HIS A 18 5.45 -8.48 6.06
N SER A 19 6.27 -8.48 7.12
CA SER A 19 5.78 -8.47 8.50
C SER A 19 4.87 -7.27 8.79
N LEU A 20 5.24 -6.07 8.35
CA LEU A 20 4.43 -4.87 8.55
C LEU A 20 3.10 -4.90 7.78
N LEU A 21 3.11 -5.44 6.56
CA LEU A 21 1.88 -5.63 5.79
C LEU A 21 0.98 -6.71 6.38
N THR A 22 1.56 -7.74 7.02
CA THR A 22 0.78 -8.73 7.79
C THR A 22 0.29 -8.17 9.13
N GLU A 23 0.94 -7.14 9.67
CA GLU A 23 0.49 -6.39 10.86
C GLU A 23 -0.63 -5.39 10.54
N ILE A 24 -0.87 -5.07 9.26
CA ILE A 24 -2.08 -4.36 8.84
C ILE A 24 -3.27 -5.26 9.16
N ASP A 25 -3.88 -4.98 10.31
CA ASP A 25 -5.11 -5.55 10.80
C ASP A 25 -6.14 -4.43 10.99
N TYR A 26 -7.39 -4.77 11.32
CA TYR A 26 -8.47 -3.80 11.54
C TYR A 26 -8.13 -2.67 12.53
N ARG A 27 -7.13 -2.87 13.41
CA ARG A 27 -6.68 -1.88 14.40
C ARG A 27 -5.71 -0.84 13.84
N GLU A 28 -4.89 -1.19 12.85
CA GLU A 28 -4.03 -0.27 12.11
C GLU A 28 -4.24 -0.50 10.60
N PRO A 29 -5.35 0.02 10.04
CA PRO A 29 -5.82 -0.37 8.71
C PRO A 29 -5.04 0.28 7.57
N HIS A 30 -3.96 1.01 7.86
CA HIS A 30 -3.17 1.72 6.87
C HIS A 30 -1.67 1.73 7.19
N LEU A 31 -0.87 1.67 6.14
CA LEU A 31 0.58 1.83 6.16
C LEU A 31 0.94 2.95 5.17
N VAL A 32 1.76 3.91 5.59
CA VAL A 32 2.26 4.98 4.73
C VAL A 32 3.77 4.87 4.67
N LEU A 33 4.32 4.85 3.45
CA LEU A 33 5.74 4.92 3.19
C LEU A 33 6.03 6.25 2.51
N GLU A 34 7.02 6.98 3.03
CA GLU A 34 7.51 8.23 2.46
C GLU A 34 8.96 8.05 2.01
N ARG A 35 9.35 8.69 0.91
CA ARG A 35 10.74 8.69 0.45
C ARG A 35 11.47 9.92 0.97
N THR A 36 12.46 9.71 1.83
CA THR A 36 13.38 10.77 2.25
C THR A 36 14.38 11.08 1.13
N GLY A 37 14.45 12.33 0.64
CA GLY A 37 15.48 12.78 -0.31
C GLY A 37 15.02 13.19 -1.72
N SER A 38 13.73 13.13 -2.05
CA SER A 38 13.20 13.71 -3.30
C SER A 38 12.93 15.21 -3.13
N SER A 39 13.80 16.05 -3.68
CA SER A 39 13.85 17.50 -3.50
C SER A 39 12.72 18.33 -4.15
N GLY A 40 11.50 17.81 -4.28
CA GLY A 40 10.43 18.58 -4.94
C GLY A 40 8.99 18.15 -4.70
N SER A 41 8.75 16.94 -4.19
CA SER A 41 7.43 16.42 -3.87
C SER A 41 7.58 15.35 -2.82
N ALA A 42 6.78 15.35 -1.75
CA ALA A 42 6.71 14.19 -0.86
C ALA A 42 6.15 13.01 -1.67
N HIS A 43 7.04 12.12 -2.10
CA HIS A 43 6.65 10.87 -2.74
C HIS A 43 6.19 9.91 -1.66
N TYR A 44 4.94 9.48 -1.74
CA TYR A 44 4.38 8.54 -0.79
C TYR A 44 3.71 7.37 -1.49
N LEU A 45 3.67 6.25 -0.78
CA LEU A 45 2.83 5.11 -1.09
C LEU A 45 2.06 4.74 0.17
N ARG A 46 0.73 4.69 0.07
CA ARG A 46 -0.17 4.36 1.16
C ARG A 46 -0.93 3.09 0.82
N VAL A 47 -0.92 2.13 1.71
CA VAL A 47 -1.73 0.92 1.63
C VAL A 47 -2.80 1.01 2.70
N ARG A 48 -4.05 0.66 2.38
CA ARG A 48 -5.11 0.49 3.37
C ARG A 48 -6.00 -0.69 3.04
N MET A 49 -6.67 -1.24 4.05
CA MET A 49 -7.73 -2.21 3.80
C MET A 49 -8.91 -1.58 3.06
N ASP A 50 -9.51 -2.34 2.14
CA ASP A 50 -10.82 -2.03 1.60
C ASP A 50 -11.91 -2.56 2.54
N GLN A 51 -12.34 -1.69 3.47
CA GLN A 51 -13.36 -2.00 4.47
C GLN A 51 -14.75 -2.30 3.88
N ARG A 52 -14.94 -2.18 2.57
CA ARG A 52 -16.18 -2.58 1.88
C ARG A 52 -16.25 -4.08 1.62
N ILE A 53 -15.14 -4.81 1.76
CA ILE A 53 -15.06 -6.25 1.56
C ILE A 53 -15.28 -6.94 2.90
N ASP A 54 -16.25 -7.86 2.96
CA ASP A 54 -16.44 -8.70 4.14
C ASP A 54 -15.20 -9.61 4.33
N PRO A 55 -14.56 -9.63 5.50
CA PRO A 55 -13.39 -10.47 5.77
C PRO A 55 -13.61 -11.98 5.58
N ASN A 56 -14.87 -12.43 5.59
CA ASN A 56 -15.25 -13.82 5.31
C ASN A 56 -15.32 -14.12 3.81
N ASP A 57 -15.49 -13.09 2.98
CA ASP A 57 -15.64 -13.20 1.52
C ASP A 57 -14.32 -12.95 0.78
N GLY A 58 -13.34 -12.34 1.44
CA GLY A 58 -12.01 -12.16 0.86
C GLY A 58 -11.20 -11.05 1.52
N ARG A 59 -10.06 -10.71 0.90
CA ARG A 59 -9.24 -9.55 1.28
C ARG A 59 -9.32 -8.50 0.22
N GLY A 60 -9.38 -7.24 0.63
CA GLY A 60 -9.32 -6.09 -0.25
C GLY A 60 -8.32 -5.08 0.28
N TYR A 61 -7.53 -4.51 -0.62
CA TYR A 61 -6.56 -3.47 -0.34
C TYR A 61 -6.71 -2.34 -1.36
N ILE A 62 -6.57 -1.12 -0.87
CA ILE A 62 -6.48 0.08 -1.68
C ILE A 62 -5.07 0.62 -1.52
N VAL A 63 -4.38 0.79 -2.65
CA VAL A 63 -3.03 1.34 -2.70
C VAL A 63 -3.08 2.70 -3.37
N GLU A 64 -2.50 3.70 -2.74
CA GLU A 64 -2.47 5.09 -3.21
C GLU A 64 -1.01 5.51 -3.36
N TYR A 65 -0.67 6.13 -4.49
CA TYR A 65 0.67 6.65 -4.77
C TYR A 65 0.58 8.13 -5.14
N GLY A 66 1.41 8.95 -4.53
CA GLY A 66 1.51 10.39 -4.79
C GLY A 66 2.93 10.83 -5.12
N GLY A 67 3.07 11.73 -6.09
CA GLY A 67 4.37 12.28 -6.54
C GLY A 67 4.41 13.80 -6.67
N GLY A 68 3.52 14.52 -5.97
CA GLY A 68 3.38 15.98 -6.04
C GLY A 68 2.02 16.43 -6.59
N PRO A 69 1.83 17.74 -6.82
CA PRO A 69 0.54 18.31 -7.23
C PRO A 69 0.02 17.67 -8.52
N GLY A 70 -1.18 17.09 -8.47
CA GLY A 70 -1.84 16.50 -9.64
C GLY A 70 -1.31 15.12 -10.08
N MET A 71 -0.38 14.54 -9.33
CA MET A 71 0.17 13.20 -9.57
C MET A 71 -0.25 12.27 -8.44
N GLN A 72 -1.52 11.88 -8.44
CA GLN A 72 -2.10 10.91 -7.51
C GLN A 72 -2.70 9.74 -8.30
N PHE A 73 -2.40 8.53 -7.84
CA PHE A 73 -2.88 7.30 -8.43
C PHE A 73 -3.42 6.39 -7.34
N ARG A 74 -4.43 5.59 -7.69
CA ARG A 74 -5.05 4.63 -6.80
C ARG A 74 -5.22 3.30 -7.53
N ALA A 75 -4.92 2.21 -6.86
CA ALA A 75 -5.25 0.86 -7.29
C ALA A 75 -6.09 0.16 -6.22
N SER A 76 -6.93 -0.77 -6.64
CA SER A 76 -7.67 -1.66 -5.74
C SER A 76 -7.34 -3.10 -6.10
N VAL A 77 -6.91 -3.89 -5.11
CA VAL A 77 -6.53 -5.29 -5.27
C VAL A 77 -7.34 -6.12 -4.31
N ARG A 78 -7.89 -7.24 -4.78
CA ARG A 78 -8.68 -8.14 -3.95
C ARG A 78 -8.45 -9.61 -4.31
N ASP A 79 -8.72 -10.48 -3.35
CA ASP A 79 -8.78 -11.92 -3.55
C ASP A 79 -9.96 -12.53 -2.77
N ASN A 80 -10.13 -13.84 -2.86
CA ASN A 80 -11.14 -14.63 -2.15
C ASN A 80 -10.55 -15.40 -0.95
N ALA A 81 -9.32 -15.07 -0.52
CA ALA A 81 -8.71 -15.71 0.63
C ALA A 81 -9.33 -15.15 1.91
N ARG A 82 -9.80 -16.01 2.80
CA ARG A 82 -10.38 -15.56 4.08
C ARG A 82 -9.32 -14.87 4.94
N TRP A 83 -9.75 -13.97 5.81
CA TRP A 83 -8.85 -13.39 6.81
C TRP A 83 -8.27 -14.49 7.73
N GLY A 84 -6.99 -14.38 8.10
CA GLY A 84 -6.29 -15.37 8.94
C GLY A 84 -5.72 -16.59 8.21
N THR A 85 -5.90 -16.72 6.90
CA THR A 85 -5.16 -17.73 6.10
C THR A 85 -3.71 -17.30 5.84
N PRO A 86 -2.76 -18.24 5.74
CA PRO A 86 -1.35 -17.91 5.54
C PRO A 86 -1.03 -17.36 4.15
N HIS A 87 -1.90 -17.58 3.16
CA HIS A 87 -1.70 -17.12 1.78
C HIS A 87 -2.83 -16.18 1.36
N SER A 88 -2.47 -15.07 0.71
CA SER A 88 -3.37 -14.11 0.09
C SER A 88 -2.68 -13.51 -1.15
N PRO A 89 -3.12 -13.88 -2.36
CA PRO A 89 -2.57 -13.32 -3.59
C PRO A 89 -2.68 -11.79 -3.67
N ALA A 90 -3.71 -11.20 -3.06
CA ALA A 90 -3.86 -9.75 -2.98
C ALA A 90 -2.78 -9.14 -2.08
N LEU A 91 -2.51 -9.75 -0.93
CA LEU A 91 -1.44 -9.32 -0.03
C LEU A 91 -0.07 -9.47 -0.69
N ASP A 92 0.19 -10.57 -1.40
CA ASP A 92 1.46 -10.82 -2.11
C ASP A 92 1.70 -9.76 -3.21
N THR A 93 0.64 -9.38 -3.93
CA THR A 93 0.68 -8.32 -4.95
C THR A 93 0.98 -6.97 -4.34
N VAL A 94 0.33 -6.64 -3.22
CA VAL A 94 0.58 -5.40 -2.45
C VAL A 94 2.01 -5.38 -1.92
N ALA A 95 2.47 -6.45 -1.29
CA ALA A 95 3.81 -6.56 -0.74
C ALA A 95 4.89 -6.40 -1.79
N THR A 96 4.72 -7.07 -2.94
CA THR A 96 5.63 -6.93 -4.08
C THR A 96 5.68 -5.49 -4.59
N THR A 97 4.52 -4.86 -4.75
CA THR A 97 4.41 -3.48 -5.24
C THR A 97 5.06 -2.48 -4.30
N VAL A 98 4.75 -2.57 -3.00
CA VAL A 98 5.32 -1.70 -1.97
C VAL A 98 6.84 -1.87 -1.92
N ARG A 99 7.33 -3.12 -1.99
CA ARG A 99 8.76 -3.42 -2.03
C ARG A 99 9.43 -2.79 -3.23
N ASP A 100 8.91 -3.09 -4.42
CA ASP A 100 9.53 -2.65 -5.66
C ASP A 100 9.49 -1.12 -5.79
N TRP A 101 8.45 -0.47 -5.25
CA TRP A 101 8.38 0.98 -5.11
C TRP A 101 9.43 1.54 -4.12
N ALA A 102 9.55 0.93 -2.94
CA ALA A 102 10.49 1.36 -1.89
C ALA A 102 11.95 1.28 -2.38
N PHE A 103 12.31 0.18 -3.02
CA PHE A 103 13.65 -0.07 -3.56
C PHE A 103 13.89 0.50 -4.96
N GLN A 104 12.96 1.29 -5.50
CA GLN A 104 13.05 1.90 -6.83
C GLN A 104 13.28 0.88 -7.97
N ARG A 105 12.77 -0.34 -7.81
CA ARG A 105 12.84 -1.38 -8.84
C ARG A 105 11.87 -1.02 -9.96
N TYR A 106 12.23 -1.36 -11.20
CA TYR A 106 11.34 -1.14 -12.34
C TYR A 106 10.12 -2.08 -12.29
N GLY A 107 8.99 -1.65 -12.88
CA GLY A 107 7.80 -2.49 -13.08
C GLY A 107 6.74 -2.46 -11.97
N TRP A 108 6.96 -1.79 -10.84
CA TRP A 108 5.93 -1.67 -9.78
C TRP A 108 4.65 -0.94 -10.22
N HIS A 109 4.72 -0.14 -11.28
CA HIS A 109 3.55 0.53 -11.85
C HIS A 109 2.72 -0.41 -12.75
N ASP A 110 3.23 -1.58 -13.12
CA ASP A 110 2.52 -2.57 -13.94
C ASP A 110 1.91 -3.70 -13.09
N THR A 111 2.22 -3.78 -11.80
CA THR A 111 1.74 -4.84 -10.90
C THR A 111 0.27 -4.70 -10.54
N MET A 112 -0.32 -3.53 -10.76
CA MET A 112 -1.71 -3.21 -10.44
C MET A 112 -2.33 -2.34 -11.53
N MET A 113 -3.65 -2.37 -11.62
CA MET A 113 -4.40 -1.44 -12.46
C MET A 113 -4.51 -0.10 -11.73
N TRP A 114 -3.62 0.84 -12.05
CA TRP A 114 -3.62 2.17 -11.46
C TRP A 114 -4.62 3.09 -12.17
N GLU A 115 -5.46 3.73 -11.38
CA GLU A 115 -6.36 4.78 -11.80
C GLU A 115 -5.79 6.12 -11.36
N ARG A 116 -5.72 7.08 -12.28
CA ARG A 116 -5.34 8.44 -11.91
C ARG A 116 -6.47 9.07 -11.10
N VAL A 117 -6.18 9.45 -9.87
CA VAL A 117 -7.09 10.24 -9.06
C VAL A 117 -6.94 11.68 -9.54
N GLY A 118 -7.91 12.14 -10.33
CA GLY A 118 -7.94 13.52 -10.78
C GLY A 118 -7.95 14.44 -9.57
N ALA A 119 -7.19 15.54 -9.63
CA ALA A 119 -7.46 16.66 -8.74
C ALA A 119 -8.89 17.13 -9.06
N GLU A 120 -9.86 16.75 -8.23
CA GLU A 120 -11.20 17.33 -8.30
C GLU A 120 -11.02 18.86 -8.27
N ARG A 121 -11.52 19.51 -9.32
CA ARG A 121 -11.45 20.96 -9.51
C ARG A 121 -12.38 21.67 -8.55
#